data_AF-A0A8S3GLF9-F1
#
_entry.id   AF-A0A8S3GLF9-F1
#
_cell.length_a   1.000
_cell.length_b   1.000
_cell.length_c   1.000
_cell.angle_alpha   90.00
_cell.angle_beta   90.00
_cell.angle_gamma   90.00
#
_symmetry.space_group_name_H-M   'P 1'
#
loop_
_entity.id
_entity.type
_entity.pdbx_description
1 polymer ?
#
loop_
_entity_poly.entity_id
_entity_poly.type
_entity_poly.pdbx_seq_one_letter_code
_entity_poly.pdbx_strand_id
1 'polypeptide(L)'
;MVGITWRPSLVSCNCVTKIGLMHIGVFILLLLSGERNFGVRLNKPYVTRIPMDIPVFTGTHADLLIIVFHKVIVSAHQRLQPLYDCLLTIIVNISPYLKTLSMVSSNKLLHLLEAFSSPWFLLAAPDNHHLVFFLLEAFNNLIQYQFDGNANLVYTIIRKRQVFFALSNLATDSPTIAKLSTKNSNAPPTSSKKTVDSSESKQAIFQTPLKSVGDSEPQLNKDFAQQL
;
A
#
# COMPACT_ATOMS: atom_id res chain seq x y z
N MET A 1 17.40 -6.75 -28.08
CA MET A 1 17.12 -5.43 -28.66
C MET A 1 15.63 -5.41 -29.01
N VAL A 2 14.78 -4.94 -28.09
CA VAL A 2 13.37 -4.64 -28.36
C VAL A 2 13.13 -3.28 -27.73
N GLY A 3 12.96 -2.27 -28.59
CA GLY A 3 12.84 -0.88 -28.22
C GLY A 3 11.55 -0.65 -27.43
N ILE A 4 11.70 -0.10 -26.24
CA ILE A 4 10.60 0.38 -25.40
C ILE A 4 10.24 1.77 -25.92
N THR A 5 9.25 1.84 -26.80
CA THR A 5 8.66 3.10 -27.25
C THR A 5 7.62 3.55 -26.23
N TRP A 6 8.01 4.51 -25.40
CA TRP A 6 7.10 5.25 -24.52
C TRP A 6 6.26 6.19 -25.39
N ARG A 7 5.01 5.82 -25.73
CA ARG A 7 4.04 6.82 -26.18
C ARG A 7 3.48 7.52 -24.94
N PRO A 8 3.61 8.85 -24.82
CA PRO A 8 2.79 9.59 -23.88
C PRO A 8 1.36 9.54 -24.44
N SER A 9 0.51 8.73 -23.83
CA SER A 9 -0.93 8.84 -24.08
C SER A 9 -1.34 10.23 -23.61
N LEU A 10 -1.71 11.09 -24.56
CA LEU A 10 -2.35 12.37 -24.31
C LEU A 10 -3.57 12.14 -23.41
N VAL A 11 -3.40 12.35 -22.10
CA VAL A 11 -4.53 12.33 -21.18
C VAL A 11 -5.17 13.71 -21.20
N SER A 12 -6.16 13.80 -22.07
CA SER A 12 -7.08 14.92 -22.27
C SER A 12 -7.66 15.47 -20.96
N CYS A 13 -8.13 16.73 -21.05
CA CYS A 13 -8.60 17.71 -20.05
C CYS A 13 -9.63 17.26 -18.96
N ASN A 14 -9.76 15.96 -18.68
CA ASN A 14 -10.65 15.36 -17.68
C ASN A 14 -9.96 14.99 -16.34
N CYS A 15 -8.65 15.20 -16.21
CA CYS A 15 -7.90 14.79 -15.01
C CYS A 15 -8.15 15.68 -13.80
N VAL A 16 -8.29 16.98 -14.01
CA VAL A 16 -8.42 17.96 -12.91
C VAL A 16 -9.73 17.75 -12.16
N THR A 17 -10.84 17.57 -12.88
CA THR A 17 -12.17 17.33 -12.28
C THR A 17 -12.23 16.00 -11.53
N LYS A 18 -11.61 14.93 -12.07
CA LYS A 18 -11.52 13.62 -11.39
C LYS A 18 -10.70 13.69 -10.11
N ILE A 19 -9.57 14.40 -10.14
CA ILE A 19 -8.74 14.62 -8.96
C ILE A 19 -9.49 15.46 -7.92
N GLY A 20 -10.19 16.52 -8.32
CA GLY A 20 -11.03 17.33 -7.42
C GLY A 20 -12.15 16.51 -6.77
N LEU A 21 -12.83 15.65 -7.55
CA LEU A 21 -13.86 14.75 -7.04
C LEU A 21 -13.29 13.76 -6.00
N MET A 22 -12.09 13.23 -6.25
CA MET A 22 -11.39 12.36 -5.29
C MET A 22 -11.09 13.11 -3.98
N HIS A 23 -10.60 14.36 -4.04
CA HIS A 23 -10.35 15.16 -2.84
C HIS A 23 -11.63 15.38 -2.05
N ILE A 24 -12.70 15.83 -2.71
CA ILE A 24 -14.00 16.05 -2.05
C ILE A 24 -14.52 14.76 -1.43
N GLY A 25 -14.43 13.63 -2.16
CA GLY A 25 -14.85 12.32 -1.66
C GLY A 25 -14.06 11.87 -0.43
N VAL A 26 -12.73 12.05 -0.44
CA VAL A 26 -11.87 11.71 0.71
C VAL A 26 -12.18 12.61 1.91
N PHE A 27 -12.40 13.91 1.71
CA PHE A 27 -12.77 14.81 2.81
C PHE A 27 -14.13 14.46 3.43
N ILE A 28 -15.13 14.12 2.61
CA ILE A 28 -16.43 13.65 3.12
C ILE A 28 -16.23 12.36 3.93
N LEU A 29 -15.45 11.40 3.41
CA LEU A 29 -15.14 10.17 4.14
C LEU A 29 -14.36 10.44 5.44
N LEU A 30 -13.47 11.44 5.45
CA LEU A 30 -12.75 11.87 6.64
C LEU A 30 -13.71 12.37 7.72
N LEU A 31 -14.64 13.26 7.36
CA LEU A 31 -15.65 13.76 8.29
C LEU A 31 -16.54 12.62 8.81
N LEU A 32 -17.03 11.75 7.93
CA LEU A 32 -17.88 10.62 8.31
C LEU A 32 -17.13 9.60 9.18
N SER A 33 -15.83 9.40 8.96
CA SER A 33 -15.02 8.46 9.73
C SER A 33 -14.91 8.82 11.22
N GLY A 34 -15.09 10.09 11.57
CA GLY A 34 -15.12 10.56 12.95
C GLY A 34 -16.34 10.08 13.74
N GLU A 35 -17.41 9.65 13.06
CA GLU A 35 -18.58 9.11 13.74
C GLU A 35 -18.44 7.61 14.05
N ARG A 36 -18.61 7.25 15.33
CA ARG A 36 -18.65 5.85 15.78
C ARG A 36 -19.64 5.00 14.98
N ASN A 37 -20.84 5.54 14.71
CA ASN A 37 -21.89 4.82 13.99
C ASN A 37 -21.47 4.46 12.57
N PHE A 38 -20.68 5.31 11.91
CA PHE A 38 -20.13 5.02 10.60
C PHE A 38 -19.20 3.80 10.67
N GLY A 39 -18.22 3.82 11.56
CA GLY A 39 -17.27 2.71 11.76
C GLY A 39 -17.96 1.37 12.05
N VAL A 40 -18.96 1.37 12.93
CA VAL A 40 -19.73 0.14 13.25
C VAL A 40 -20.50 -0.37 12.03
N ARG A 41 -21.13 0.53 11.25
CA ARG A 41 -21.90 0.16 10.05
C ARG A 41 -21.04 -0.41 8.92
N LEU A 42 -19.74 -0.13 8.89
CA LEU A 42 -18.82 -0.69 7.88
C LEU A 42 -18.66 -2.22 7.99
N ASN A 43 -18.99 -2.82 9.14
CA ASN A 43 -18.95 -4.27 9.31
C ASN A 43 -20.08 -5.02 8.58
N LYS A 44 -21.04 -4.31 8.00
CA LYS A 44 -22.10 -4.96 7.21
C LYS A 44 -21.49 -5.70 6.01
N PRO A 45 -21.98 -6.91 5.69
CA PRO A 45 -21.47 -7.66 4.56
C PRO A 45 -21.73 -6.88 3.27
N TYR A 46 -20.72 -6.87 2.41
CA TYR A 46 -20.82 -6.25 1.10
C TYR A 46 -21.43 -7.25 0.12
N VAL A 47 -22.71 -7.07 -0.21
CA VAL A 47 -23.49 -7.98 -1.09
C VAL A 47 -23.55 -7.48 -2.53
N THR A 48 -23.31 -6.18 -2.76
CA THR A 48 -23.48 -5.56 -4.08
C THR A 48 -22.31 -5.88 -5.00
N ARG A 49 -22.56 -6.60 -6.09
CA ARG A 49 -21.57 -6.78 -7.17
C ARG A 49 -21.53 -5.53 -8.05
N ILE A 50 -20.80 -4.50 -7.63
CA ILE A 50 -20.46 -3.39 -8.51
C ILE A 50 -19.34 -3.87 -9.46
N PRO A 51 -19.42 -3.61 -10.77
CA PRO A 51 -18.31 -3.86 -11.70
C PRO A 51 -17.18 -2.85 -11.45
N MET A 52 -16.50 -2.97 -10.31
CA MET A 52 -15.21 -2.32 -10.09
C MET A 52 -14.09 -3.31 -10.45
N ASP A 53 -12.97 -2.82 -11.00
CA ASP A 53 -11.71 -3.56 -11.22
C ASP A 53 -11.07 -3.98 -9.89
N ILE A 54 -11.81 -4.72 -9.09
CA ILE A 54 -11.43 -5.28 -7.80
C ILE A 54 -11.71 -6.79 -7.93
N PRO A 55 -10.72 -7.65 -7.69
CA PRO A 55 -10.93 -9.10 -7.74
C PRO A 55 -12.11 -9.49 -6.85
N VAL A 56 -12.92 -10.45 -7.30
CA VAL A 56 -14.12 -10.92 -6.58
C VAL A 56 -13.74 -11.20 -5.14
N PHE A 57 -14.29 -10.40 -4.24
CA PHE A 57 -13.95 -10.42 -2.83
C PHE A 57 -15.21 -10.61 -2.00
N THR A 58 -15.13 -11.51 -1.02
CA THR A 58 -16.15 -11.75 -0.02
C THR A 58 -15.73 -11.10 1.29
N GLY A 59 -16.44 -10.05 1.71
CA GLY A 59 -16.22 -9.44 3.01
C GLY A 59 -17.13 -8.25 3.27
N THR A 60 -16.65 -7.30 4.06
CA THR A 60 -17.44 -6.18 4.58
C THR A 60 -17.23 -4.90 3.77
N HIS A 61 -18.03 -3.86 4.05
CA HIS A 61 -17.75 -2.53 3.50
C HIS A 61 -16.40 -1.98 3.99
N ALA A 62 -15.95 -2.36 5.19
CA ALA A 62 -14.63 -2.00 5.69
C ALA A 62 -13.50 -2.56 4.81
N ASP A 63 -13.64 -3.82 4.38
CA ASP A 63 -12.67 -4.45 3.49
C ASP A 63 -12.60 -3.74 2.13
N LEU A 64 -13.75 -3.42 1.56
CA LEU A 64 -13.81 -2.65 0.32
C LEU A 64 -13.09 -1.31 0.46
N LEU A 65 -13.33 -0.60 1.56
CA LEU A 65 -12.70 0.69 1.84
C LEU A 65 -11.18 0.57 1.91
N ILE A 66 -10.66 -0.40 2.65
CA ILE A 66 -9.21 -0.67 2.77
C ILE A 66 -8.59 -1.01 1.41
N ILE A 67 -9.26 -1.87 0.62
CA ILE A 67 -8.76 -2.28 -0.70
C ILE A 67 -8.73 -1.10 -1.66
N VAL A 68 -9.77 -0.26 -1.66
CA VAL A 68 -9.83 0.95 -2.50
C VAL A 68 -8.75 1.93 -2.06
N PHE A 69 -8.58 2.17 -0.76
CA PHE A 69 -7.55 3.08 -0.25
C PHE A 69 -6.15 2.59 -0.60
N HIS A 70 -5.88 1.29 -0.45
CA HIS A 70 -4.63 0.68 -0.91
C HIS A 70 -4.40 0.93 -2.40
N LYS A 71 -5.41 0.68 -3.25
CA LYS A 71 -5.30 0.88 -4.70
C LYS A 71 -5.05 2.35 -5.04
N VAL A 72 -5.74 3.27 -4.37
CA VAL A 72 -5.52 4.71 -4.51
C VAL A 72 -4.09 5.05 -4.13
N ILE A 73 -3.61 4.66 -2.96
CA ILE A 73 -2.25 4.97 -2.49
C ILE A 73 -1.17 4.40 -3.42
N VAL A 74 -1.30 3.14 -3.85
CA VAL A 74 -0.28 2.45 -4.67
C VAL A 74 -0.31 2.90 -6.13
N SER A 75 -1.48 3.21 -6.68
CA SER A 75 -1.63 3.60 -8.09
C SER A 75 -1.58 5.11 -8.30
N ALA A 76 -1.59 5.91 -7.23
CA ALA A 76 -1.75 7.35 -7.30
C ALA A 76 -0.53 8.06 -7.88
N HIS A 77 -0.82 9.05 -8.71
CA HIS A 77 0.14 10.02 -9.21
C HIS A 77 0.60 10.96 -8.08
N GLN A 78 1.81 11.53 -8.19
CA GLN A 78 2.44 12.38 -7.16
C GLN A 78 1.54 13.50 -6.60
N ARG A 79 0.56 13.97 -7.38
CA ARG A 79 -0.41 15.01 -6.99
C ARG A 79 -1.39 14.61 -5.88
N LEU A 80 -1.49 13.33 -5.53
CA LEU A 80 -2.40 12.84 -4.48
C LEU A 80 -1.70 12.59 -3.14
N GLN A 81 -0.41 12.91 -3.01
CA GLN A 81 0.31 12.77 -1.73
C GLN A 81 -0.40 13.41 -0.53
N PRO A 82 -0.99 14.62 -0.63
CA PRO A 82 -1.72 15.22 0.50
C PRO A 82 -2.93 14.41 0.97
N LEU A 83 -3.47 13.53 0.12
CA LEU A 83 -4.59 12.66 0.49
C LEU A 83 -4.15 11.43 1.27
N TYR A 84 -2.86 11.05 1.25
CA TYR A 84 -2.41 9.83 1.95
C TYR A 84 -2.60 9.96 3.45
N ASP A 85 -2.28 11.13 4.03
CA ASP A 85 -2.53 11.42 5.44
C ASP A 85 -4.02 11.32 5.76
N CYS A 86 -4.89 11.88 4.90
CA CYS A 86 -6.34 11.82 5.09
C CYS A 86 -6.88 10.38 5.01
N LEU A 87 -6.41 9.60 4.02
CA LEU A 87 -6.81 8.21 3.82
C LEU A 87 -6.39 7.33 4.99
N LEU A 88 -5.16 7.48 5.48
CA LEU A 88 -4.69 6.74 6.65
C LEU A 88 -5.38 7.21 7.94
N THR A 89 -5.66 8.51 8.10
CA THR A 89 -6.44 9.04 9.22
C THR A 89 -7.84 8.41 9.26
N ILE A 90 -8.51 8.27 8.10
CA ILE A 90 -9.79 7.56 8.03
C ILE A 90 -9.65 6.13 8.56
N ILE A 91 -8.62 5.39 8.14
CA ILE A 91 -8.37 4.02 8.62
C ILE A 91 -8.18 4.01 10.15
N VAL A 92 -7.38 4.93 10.69
CA VAL A 92 -7.16 5.06 12.14
C VAL A 92 -8.48 5.32 12.86
N ASN A 93 -9.31 6.25 12.39
CA ASN A 93 -10.59 6.59 13.01
C ASN A 93 -11.56 5.40 13.08
N ILE A 94 -11.62 4.58 12.02
CA ILE A 94 -12.53 3.42 11.97
C ILE A 94 -11.94 2.16 12.62
N SER A 95 -10.62 2.09 12.79
CA SER A 95 -9.89 0.89 13.23
C SER A 95 -10.41 0.25 14.53
N PRO A 96 -10.83 0.99 15.58
CA PRO A 96 -11.36 0.38 16.80
C PRO A 96 -12.68 -0.38 16.59
N TYR A 97 -13.36 -0.16 15.46
CA TYR A 97 -14.69 -0.67 15.18
C TYR A 97 -14.70 -1.81 14.15
N LEU A 98 -13.58 -2.12 13.50
CA LEU A 98 -13.53 -3.13 12.43
C LEU A 98 -13.38 -4.52 13.05
N LYS A 99 -14.46 -5.31 13.03
CA LYS A 99 -14.55 -6.58 13.76
C LYS A 99 -13.88 -7.73 13.04
N THR A 100 -14.08 -7.85 11.73
CA THR A 100 -13.69 -9.04 10.96
C THR A 100 -13.05 -8.65 9.64
N LEU A 101 -11.80 -8.21 9.69
CA LEU A 101 -11.02 -7.97 8.48
C LEU A 101 -10.74 -9.29 7.78
N SER A 102 -10.93 -9.28 6.46
CA SER A 102 -10.52 -10.40 5.63
C SER A 102 -9.01 -10.54 5.53
N MET A 103 -8.58 -11.72 5.08
CA MET A 103 -7.18 -11.98 4.76
C MET A 103 -6.65 -11.01 3.69
N VAL A 104 -7.48 -10.64 2.71
CA VAL A 104 -7.07 -9.72 1.62
C VAL A 104 -6.77 -8.34 2.17
N SER A 105 -7.71 -7.74 2.92
CA SER A 105 -7.54 -6.41 3.51
C SER A 105 -6.35 -6.36 4.48
N SER A 106 -6.19 -7.42 5.29
CA SER A 106 -5.05 -7.56 6.19
C SER A 106 -3.71 -7.50 5.45
N ASN A 107 -3.58 -8.24 4.34
CA ASN A 107 -2.39 -8.18 3.49
C ASN A 107 -2.19 -6.80 2.85
N LYS A 108 -3.27 -6.11 2.46
CA LYS A 108 -3.17 -4.76 1.89
C LYS A 108 -2.64 -3.75 2.90
N LEU A 109 -3.11 -3.78 4.15
CA LEU A 109 -2.59 -2.90 5.21
C LEU A 109 -1.10 -3.15 5.47
N LEU A 110 -0.68 -4.41 5.61
CA LEU A 110 0.74 -4.71 5.83
C LEU A 110 1.62 -4.41 4.61
N HIS A 111 1.07 -4.50 3.39
CA HIS A 111 1.78 -4.06 2.19
C HIS A 111 2.02 -2.54 2.18
N LEU A 112 1.07 -1.74 2.69
CA LEU A 112 1.30 -0.30 2.88
C LEU A 112 2.40 -0.06 3.92
N LEU A 113 2.36 -0.79 5.04
CA LEU A 113 3.38 -0.64 6.08
C LEU A 113 4.77 -0.95 5.52
N GLU A 114 4.93 -2.07 4.82
CA GLU A 114 6.19 -2.47 4.20
C GLU A 114 6.71 -1.45 3.19
N ALA A 115 5.83 -0.83 2.40
CA ALA A 115 6.21 0.21 1.44
C ALA A 115 6.66 1.50 2.15
N PHE A 116 5.92 1.96 3.16
CA PHE A 116 6.19 3.21 3.86
C PHE A 116 7.31 3.10 4.90
N SER A 117 7.52 1.93 5.48
CA SER A 117 8.61 1.67 6.43
C SER A 117 9.95 1.45 5.74
N SER A 118 9.99 1.54 4.41
CA SER A 118 11.22 1.29 3.68
C SER A 118 12.20 2.46 3.84
N PRO A 119 13.52 2.20 4.04
CA PRO A 119 14.46 3.27 4.33
C PRO A 119 14.53 4.34 3.24
N TRP A 120 14.46 3.94 1.96
CA TRP A 120 14.53 4.89 0.85
C TRP A 120 13.33 5.85 0.84
N PHE A 121 12.12 5.37 1.18
CA PHE A 121 10.92 6.18 1.19
C PHE A 121 10.87 7.02 2.47
N LEU A 122 11.09 6.38 3.62
CA LEU A 122 11.00 7.00 4.93
C LEU A 122 11.99 8.17 5.08
N LEU A 123 13.18 8.04 4.48
CA LEU A 123 14.23 9.07 4.52
C LEU A 123 14.14 10.08 3.35
N ALA A 124 13.22 9.89 2.40
CA ALA A 124 13.09 10.79 1.24
C ALA A 124 12.52 12.16 1.60
N ALA A 125 11.69 12.25 2.64
CA ALA A 125 11.11 13.50 3.11
C ALA A 125 10.90 13.43 4.63
N PRO A 126 11.05 14.55 5.36
CA PRO A 126 10.94 14.59 6.81
C PRO A 126 9.55 14.16 7.30
N ASP A 127 8.49 14.37 6.53
CA ASP A 127 7.11 14.09 6.95
C ASP A 127 6.65 12.64 6.70
N ASN A 128 7.42 11.85 5.94
CA ASN A 128 7.00 10.50 5.52
C ASN A 128 6.80 9.53 6.71
N HIS A 129 7.41 9.82 7.86
CA HIS A 129 7.25 9.03 9.07
C HIS A 129 5.83 9.07 9.64
N HIS A 130 5.05 10.13 9.36
CA HIS A 130 3.65 10.23 9.78
C HIS A 130 2.79 9.08 9.22
N LEU A 131 3.05 8.66 7.96
CA LEU A 131 2.31 7.58 7.32
C LEU A 131 2.53 6.24 8.03
N VAL A 132 3.76 5.98 8.46
CA VAL A 132 4.10 4.78 9.24
C VAL A 132 3.45 4.84 10.61
N PHE A 133 3.47 6.00 11.27
CA PHE A 133 2.82 6.22 12.56
C PHE A 133 1.32 5.92 12.49
N PHE A 134 0.59 6.45 11.49
CA PHE A 134 -0.83 6.17 11.32
C PHE A 134 -1.14 4.67 11.12
N LEU A 135 -0.31 3.95 10.35
CA LEU A 135 -0.52 2.51 10.16
C LEU A 135 -0.27 1.71 11.45
N LEU A 136 0.78 2.05 12.19
CA LEU A 136 1.07 1.41 13.48
C LEU A 136 -0.06 1.67 14.48
N GLU A 137 -0.57 2.89 14.53
CA GLU A 137 -1.73 3.24 15.36
C GLU A 137 -2.97 2.44 14.97
N ALA A 138 -3.25 2.30 13.67
CA ALA A 138 -4.37 1.48 13.20
C ALA A 138 -4.21 -0.01 13.59
N PHE A 139 -2.99 -0.56 13.50
CA PHE A 139 -2.73 -1.94 13.95
C PHE A 139 -2.90 -2.09 15.46
N ASN A 140 -2.40 -1.14 16.24
CA ASN A 140 -2.57 -1.12 17.70
C ASN A 140 -4.05 -1.10 18.06
N ASN A 141 -4.85 -0.24 17.43
CA ASN A 141 -6.29 -0.16 17.66
C ASN A 141 -7.02 -1.45 17.29
N LEU A 142 -6.69 -2.07 16.15
CA LEU A 142 -7.30 -3.34 15.73
C LEU A 142 -6.99 -4.47 16.71
N ILE A 143 -5.74 -4.55 17.19
CA ILE A 143 -5.33 -5.55 18.18
C ILE A 143 -5.95 -5.24 19.54
N GLN A 144 -5.97 -3.99 19.98
CA GLN A 144 -6.46 -3.61 21.30
C GLN A 144 -7.97 -3.80 21.46
N TYR A 145 -8.76 -3.41 20.46
CA TYR A 145 -10.22 -3.36 20.57
C TYR A 145 -10.94 -4.52 19.88
N GLN A 146 -10.31 -5.14 18.87
CA GLN A 146 -10.96 -6.11 17.99
C GLN A 146 -10.10 -7.36 17.76
N PHE A 147 -9.29 -7.75 18.75
CA PHE A 147 -8.43 -8.94 18.67
C PHE A 147 -9.20 -10.20 18.27
N ASP A 148 -10.29 -10.50 18.98
CA ASP A 148 -11.03 -11.76 18.87
C ASP A 148 -11.56 -12.02 17.45
N GLY A 149 -11.96 -10.98 16.73
CA GLY A 149 -12.52 -11.09 15.38
C GLY A 149 -11.49 -10.93 14.25
N ASN A 150 -10.29 -10.42 14.53
CA ASN A 150 -9.28 -10.10 13.52
C ASN A 150 -8.11 -11.09 13.50
N ALA A 151 -8.39 -12.39 13.64
CA ALA A 151 -7.37 -13.44 13.55
C ALA A 151 -6.56 -13.40 12.24
N ASN A 152 -7.20 -13.03 11.11
CA ASN A 152 -6.53 -12.86 9.81
C ASN A 152 -5.43 -11.78 9.86
N LEU A 153 -5.70 -10.66 10.53
CA LEU A 153 -4.75 -9.57 10.68
C LEU A 153 -3.57 -10.02 11.54
N VAL A 154 -3.86 -10.59 12.71
CA VAL A 154 -2.85 -11.09 13.65
C VAL A 154 -1.94 -12.12 12.97
N TYR A 155 -2.53 -13.09 12.26
CA TYR A 155 -1.79 -14.07 11.48
C TYR A 155 -0.88 -13.40 10.43
N THR A 156 -1.37 -12.40 9.72
CA THR A 156 -0.59 -11.66 8.71
C THR A 156 0.58 -10.90 9.35
N ILE A 157 0.38 -10.28 10.53
CA ILE A 157 1.42 -9.60 11.31
C ILE A 157 2.52 -10.58 11.72
N ILE A 158 2.16 -11.74 12.27
CA ILE A 158 3.13 -12.77 12.67
C ILE A 158 3.95 -13.26 11.46
N ARG A 159 3.29 -13.46 10.32
CA ARG A 159 3.94 -13.92 9.09
C ARG A 159 4.93 -12.88 8.53
N LYS A 160 4.60 -11.58 8.63
CA LYS A 160 5.43 -10.46 8.15
C LYS A 160 6.19 -9.74 9.27
N ARG A 161 6.41 -10.37 10.43
CA ARG A 161 7.09 -9.77 11.59
C ARG A 161 8.44 -9.11 11.26
N GLN A 162 9.14 -9.58 10.22
CA GLN A 162 10.40 -9.00 9.77
C GLN A 162 10.29 -7.53 9.35
N VAL A 163 9.12 -7.08 8.88
CA VAL A 163 8.89 -5.65 8.57
C VAL A 163 9.00 -4.80 9.83
N PHE A 164 8.43 -5.27 10.94
CA PHE A 164 8.48 -4.58 12.23
C PHE A 164 9.89 -4.59 12.83
N PHE A 165 10.60 -5.72 12.73
CA PHE A 165 12.01 -5.79 13.16
C PHE A 165 12.94 -4.92 12.31
N ALA A 166 12.69 -4.82 11.00
CA ALA A 166 13.46 -3.93 10.14
C ALA A 166 13.21 -2.46 10.50
N LEU A 167 11.96 -2.10 10.82
CA LEU A 167 11.59 -0.76 11.25
C LEU A 167 12.18 -0.41 12.63
N SER A 168 12.21 -1.35 13.59
CA SER A 168 12.82 -1.11 14.90
C SER A 168 14.34 -0.96 14.82
N ASN A 169 14.97 -1.61 13.85
CA ASN A 169 16.42 -1.58 13.61
C ASN A 169 16.82 -0.53 12.57
N LEU A 170 15.98 0.47 12.31
CA LEU A 170 16.28 1.51 11.33
C LEU A 170 17.55 2.27 11.74
N ALA A 171 18.41 2.57 10.77
CA ALA A 171 19.65 3.30 11.00
C ALA A 171 19.35 4.69 11.57
N THR A 172 19.85 4.97 12.76
CA THR A 172 19.70 6.26 13.45
C THR A 172 20.90 7.18 13.26
N ASP A 173 22.00 6.66 12.73
CA ASP A 173 23.25 7.39 12.57
C ASP A 173 23.37 8.03 11.17
N SER A 174 23.68 9.33 11.16
CA SER A 174 23.87 10.16 9.96
C SER A 174 24.75 9.52 8.85
N PRO A 175 25.90 8.87 9.15
CA PRO A 175 26.72 8.24 8.11
C PRO A 175 26.08 6.99 7.49
N THR A 176 25.30 6.20 8.24
CA THR A 176 24.59 5.03 7.69
C THR A 176 23.36 5.44 6.90
N ILE A 177 22.67 6.51 7.32
CA ILE A 177 21.58 7.15 6.56
C ILE A 177 22.07 7.60 5.18
N ALA A 178 23.23 8.27 5.11
CA ALA A 178 23.82 8.71 3.84
C ALA A 178 24.17 7.52 2.91
N LYS A 179 24.65 6.40 3.47
CA LYS A 179 24.93 5.16 2.70
C LYS A 179 23.65 4.50 2.17
N LEU A 180 22.58 4.49 2.95
CA LEU A 180 21.29 3.91 2.53
C LEU A 180 20.62 4.75 1.43
N SER A 181 20.74 6.07 1.49
CA SER A 181 20.25 6.96 0.43
C SER A 181 21.07 6.86 -0.87
N THR A 182 22.37 6.53 -0.80
CA THR A 182 23.27 6.49 -1.99
C THR A 182 23.39 5.11 -2.62
N LYS A 183 23.17 4.02 -1.88
CA LYS A 183 23.27 2.65 -2.39
C LYS A 183 22.23 2.32 -3.48
N ASN A 184 21.13 3.08 -3.56
CA ASN A 184 20.12 2.96 -4.62
C ASN A 184 20.43 3.77 -5.90
N SER A 185 21.52 4.55 -5.91
CA SER A 185 21.90 5.42 -7.04
C SER A 185 22.92 4.79 -8.00
N ASN A 186 23.50 3.64 -7.66
CA ASN A 186 24.58 3.01 -8.44
C ASN A 186 24.06 1.89 -9.34
N ALA A 187 23.52 2.26 -10.50
CA ALA A 187 23.60 1.44 -11.72
C ALA A 187 24.93 1.74 -12.45
N PRO A 188 25.48 0.81 -13.27
CA PRO A 188 26.85 0.92 -13.79
C PRO A 188 27.04 2.10 -14.77
N PRO A 189 28.26 2.68 -14.87
CA PRO A 189 28.52 3.80 -15.76
C PRO A 189 28.82 3.32 -17.19
N THR A 190 28.07 3.79 -18.18
CA THR A 190 28.49 3.77 -19.59
C THR A 190 28.68 5.20 -20.10
N SER A 191 29.91 5.46 -20.55
CA SER A 191 30.42 6.72 -21.09
C SER A 191 29.78 7.12 -22.42
N SER A 192 29.27 8.35 -22.55
CA SER A 192 29.73 9.38 -23.51
C SER A 192 28.79 10.61 -23.66
N LYS A 193 29.30 11.77 -23.19
CA LYS A 193 29.20 13.20 -23.62
C LYS A 193 27.89 13.91 -24.08
N LYS A 194 27.65 15.04 -23.37
CA LYS A 194 27.04 16.38 -23.72
C LYS A 194 25.50 16.39 -23.93
N THR A 195 24.68 17.29 -23.37
CA THR A 195 24.80 18.74 -23.09
C THR A 195 23.69 19.22 -22.11
N VAL A 196 23.99 20.27 -21.33
CA VAL A 196 23.18 21.22 -20.51
C VAL A 196 21.63 21.17 -20.60
N ASP A 197 20.92 20.95 -19.48
CA ASP A 197 20.17 21.95 -18.68
C ASP A 197 19.13 21.29 -17.73
N SER A 198 18.82 21.98 -16.63
CA SER A 198 17.64 21.90 -15.77
C SER A 198 17.50 20.75 -14.75
N SER A 199 17.49 21.20 -13.49
CA SER A 199 17.10 20.55 -12.26
C SER A 199 15.66 20.04 -12.28
N GLU A 200 15.48 18.71 -12.25
CA GLU A 200 14.23 18.08 -11.84
C GLU A 200 14.52 16.70 -11.22
N SER A 201 14.35 16.62 -9.90
CA SER A 201 14.55 15.43 -9.07
C SER A 201 13.51 14.36 -9.43
N LYS A 202 13.86 13.41 -10.30
CA LYS A 202 13.00 12.27 -10.64
C LYS A 202 12.95 11.26 -9.50
N GLN A 203 11.86 11.27 -8.72
CA GLN A 203 11.50 10.15 -7.84
C GLN A 203 10.42 9.28 -8.52
N ALA A 204 10.83 8.06 -8.90
CA ALA A 204 9.97 7.06 -9.52
C ALA A 204 9.14 6.30 -8.47
N ILE A 205 7.82 6.30 -8.62
CA ILE A 205 6.88 5.60 -7.74
C ILE A 205 6.58 4.19 -8.29
N PHE A 206 6.94 3.20 -7.48
CA PHE A 206 6.32 1.88 -7.29
C PHE A 206 5.86 1.08 -8.54
N GLN A 207 6.79 0.38 -9.21
CA GLN A 207 6.45 -0.80 -10.02
C GLN A 207 7.49 -1.91 -9.83
N THR A 208 7.10 -2.97 -9.12
CA THR A 208 7.65 -4.31 -9.30
C THR A 208 6.52 -5.24 -9.75
N PRO A 209 6.77 -6.18 -10.70
CA PRO A 209 5.70 -6.92 -11.35
C PRO A 209 5.05 -7.94 -10.40
N LEU A 210 3.72 -8.03 -10.43
CA LEU A 210 3.00 -9.23 -10.03
C LEU A 210 3.45 -10.38 -10.95
N LYS A 211 4.00 -11.46 -10.38
CA LYS A 211 3.97 -12.76 -11.05
C LYS A 211 2.50 -13.18 -11.13
N SER A 212 1.98 -13.24 -12.35
CA SER A 212 0.75 -13.94 -12.69
C SER A 212 0.90 -15.41 -12.33
N VAL A 213 0.08 -15.90 -11.40
CA VAL A 213 -0.22 -17.32 -11.27
C VAL A 213 -1.04 -17.68 -12.51
N GLY A 214 -0.38 -18.26 -13.51
CA GLY A 214 -1.01 -18.94 -14.62
C GLY A 214 -1.12 -20.42 -14.28
N ASP A 215 -2.27 -21.00 -14.62
CA ASP A 215 -2.66 -22.39 -14.43
C ASP A 215 -1.56 -23.39 -14.81
N SER A 216 -1.38 -24.40 -13.97
CA SER A 216 -0.70 -25.64 -14.31
C SER A 216 -1.38 -26.76 -13.52
N GLU A 217 -2.12 -27.61 -14.24
CA GLU A 217 -2.65 -28.88 -13.73
C GLU A 217 -1.57 -29.68 -12.99
N PRO A 218 -1.92 -30.35 -11.88
CA PRO A 218 -1.00 -31.29 -11.26
C PRO A 218 -0.95 -32.59 -12.08
N GLN A 219 0.09 -32.74 -12.91
CA GLN A 219 0.52 -34.05 -13.38
C GLN A 219 1.06 -34.85 -12.19
N LEU A 220 0.28 -35.86 -11.81
CA LEU A 220 0.63 -36.94 -10.90
C LEU A 220 1.89 -37.66 -11.41
N ASN A 221 3.07 -37.31 -10.89
CA ASN A 221 4.27 -38.09 -11.13
C ASN A 221 4.31 -39.28 -10.15
N LYS A 222 4.36 -40.49 -10.72
CA LYS A 222 4.12 -41.78 -10.07
C LYS A 222 5.35 -42.41 -9.40
N ASP A 223 6.41 -41.66 -9.11
CA ASP A 223 7.71 -42.27 -8.73
C ASP A 223 8.17 -42.01 -7.28
N PHE A 224 7.25 -41.97 -6.30
CA PHE A 224 7.64 -41.90 -4.88
C PHE A 224 6.86 -42.87 -3.97
N ALA A 225 6.58 -44.06 -4.48
CA ALA A 225 6.06 -45.18 -3.70
C ALA A 225 6.96 -46.42 -3.87
N GLN A 226 8.26 -46.26 -3.62
CA GLN A 226 9.20 -47.38 -3.46
C GLN A 226 10.52 -46.86 -2.85
N GLN A 227 10.49 -46.40 -1.60
CA GLN A 227 11.58 -46.54 -0.63
C GLN A 227 11.16 -45.95 0.71
N LEU A 228 10.90 -46.86 1.66
CA LEU A 228 10.59 -46.70 3.09
C LEU A 228 9.15 -46.29 3.42
#